data_AF-A0A067EE59-F1
#
_entry.id   AF-A0A067EE59-F1
#
_cell.length_a   1.000
_cell.length_b   1.000
_cell.length_c   1.000
_cell.angle_alpha   90.00
_cell.angle_beta   90.00
_cell.angle_gamma   90.00
#
_symmetry.space_group_name_H-M   'P 1'
#
loop_
_entity.id
_entity.type
_entity.pdbx_description
1 polymer ?
#
loop_
_entity_poly.entity_id
_entity_poly.type
_entity_poly.pdbx_seq_one_letter_code
_entity_poly.pdbx_strand_id
1 'polypeptide(L)'
;MAPFTLVILMGLLLQIPFFIHSQTYVLGRPFIMTRSFIFTTAIMSIFAFVNGLLKDLPDVEGDKAFGMQTLCVLLGKEKVLPLCVNLMLIGYGGAIIAGSSSSSIISKLVT
;
A
#
# COMPACT_ATOMS: atom_id res chain seq x y z
N MET A 1 12.26 -10.89 0.52
CA MET A 1 12.50 -9.45 0.80
C MET A 1 11.65 -8.52 -0.08
N ALA A 2 11.03 -9.02 -1.15
CA ALA A 2 10.22 -8.23 -2.09
C ALA A 2 9.09 -7.37 -1.48
N PRO A 3 8.30 -7.80 -0.48
CA PRO A 3 7.23 -6.96 0.06
C PRO A 3 7.73 -5.67 0.69
N PHE A 4 8.85 -5.70 1.40
CA PHE A 4 9.45 -4.50 1.98
C PHE A 4 10.03 -3.58 0.90
N THR A 5 10.67 -4.16 -0.11
CA THR A 5 11.21 -3.40 -1.25
C THR A 5 10.11 -2.67 -2.01
N LEU A 6 8.96 -3.31 -2.23
CA LEU A 6 7.83 -2.68 -2.90
C LEU A 6 7.18 -1.58 -2.06
N VAL A 7 7.08 -1.74 -0.73
CA VAL A 7 6.62 -0.66 0.15
C VAL A 7 7.54 0.55 0.05
N ILE A 8 8.85 0.34 0.11
CA ILE A 8 9.82 1.44 0.01
C ILE A 8 9.71 2.12 -1.36
N LEU A 9 9.71 1.35 -2.46
CA LEU A 9 9.75 1.90 -3.80
C LEU A 9 8.40 2.51 -4.23
N MET A 10 7.33 1.72 -4.15
CA MET A 10 6.00 2.10 -4.64
C MET A 10 5.19 2.88 -3.61
N GLY A 11 5.35 2.56 -2.31
CA GLY A 11 4.59 3.21 -1.24
C GLY A 11 5.19 4.56 -0.80
N LEU A 12 6.52 4.67 -0.74
CA LEU A 12 7.20 5.84 -0.17
C LEU A 12 8.00 6.65 -1.21
N LEU A 13 8.93 6.02 -1.91
CA LEU A 13 9.86 6.70 -2.83
C LEU A 13 9.20 7.22 -4.09
N LEU A 14 8.13 6.59 -4.58
CA LEU A 14 7.36 7.17 -5.67
C LEU A 14 6.44 8.29 -5.16
N GLN A 15 5.76 8.03 -4.03
CA GLN A 15 4.70 8.88 -3.50
C GLN A 15 5.21 10.21 -2.94
N ILE A 16 6.25 10.19 -2.10
CA ILE A 16 6.75 11.36 -1.38
C ILE A 16 7.43 12.36 -2.32
N PRO A 17 8.42 11.97 -3.14
CA PRO A 17 9.11 12.89 -4.04
C PRO A 17 8.19 13.44 -5.12
N PHE A 18 7.25 12.63 -5.65
CA PHE A 18 6.28 13.13 -6.62
C PHE A 18 5.35 14.19 -6.03
N PHE A 19 4.92 14.00 -4.78
CA PHE A 19 4.12 14.99 -4.08
C PHE A 19 4.91 16.27 -3.79
N ILE A 20 6.16 16.14 -3.31
CA ILE A 20 7.05 17.30 -3.12
C ILE A 20 7.28 18.03 -4.44
N HIS A 21 7.56 17.29 -5.52
CA HIS A 21 7.80 17.88 -6.82
C HIS A 21 6.58 18.65 -7.33
N SER A 22 5.41 18.04 -7.23
CA SER A 22 4.14 18.66 -7.64
C SER A 22 3.81 19.91 -6.79
N GLN A 23 4.00 19.86 -5.48
CA GLN A 23 3.72 21.02 -4.61
C GLN A 23 4.70 22.17 -4.87
N THR A 24 6.00 21.88 -4.87
CA THR A 24 7.05 22.90 -4.90
C THR A 24 7.28 23.45 -6.30
N TYR A 25 7.37 22.58 -7.32
CA TYR A 25 7.77 22.98 -8.68
C TYR A 25 6.58 23.28 -9.60
N VAL A 26 5.46 22.55 -9.46
CA VAL A 26 4.29 22.77 -10.33
C VAL A 26 3.35 23.82 -9.75
N LEU A 27 3.08 23.75 -8.45
CA LEU A 27 2.11 24.63 -7.78
C LEU A 27 2.75 25.83 -7.05
N GLY A 28 4.07 25.85 -6.88
CA GLY A 28 4.79 26.91 -6.17
C GLY A 28 4.42 27.05 -4.69
N ARG A 29 3.86 25.98 -4.09
CA ARG A 29 3.40 25.97 -2.68
C ARG A 29 4.44 25.31 -1.79
N PRO A 30 4.57 25.75 -0.52
CA PRO A 30 5.44 25.08 0.43
C PRO A 30 4.93 23.66 0.70
N PHE A 31 5.87 22.75 0.98
CA PHE A 31 5.53 21.38 1.37
C PHE A 31 4.73 21.39 2.69
N ILE A 32 3.46 20.99 2.60
CA ILE A 32 2.59 20.81 3.76
C ILE A 32 2.08 19.36 3.74
N MET A 33 2.34 18.64 4.82
CA MET A 33 1.83 17.29 5.05
C MET A 33 0.31 17.36 5.26
N THR A 34 -0.44 17.20 4.18
CA THR A 34 -1.91 17.19 4.24
C THR A 34 -2.43 15.86 4.79
N ARG A 35 -3.59 15.90 5.46
CA ARG A 35 -4.27 14.69 5.95
C ARG A 35 -4.55 13.70 4.84
N SER A 36 -4.91 14.19 3.64
CA SER A 36 -5.12 13.37 2.44
C SER A 36 -3.83 12.69 1.98
N PHE A 37 -2.70 13.39 2.00
CA PHE A 37 -1.41 12.81 1.61
C PHE A 37 -0.97 11.67 2.53
N ILE A 38 -1.13 11.84 3.85
CA ILE A 38 -0.83 10.79 4.84
C ILE A 38 -1.71 9.57 4.60
N PHE A 39 -3.00 9.78 4.37
CA PHE A 39 -3.95 8.71 4.08
C PHE A 39 -3.61 7.96 2.79
N THR A 40 -3.32 8.66 1.68
CA THR A 40 -2.94 8.02 0.42
C THR A 40 -1.64 7.23 0.56
N THR A 41 -0.66 7.78 1.27
CA THR A 41 0.62 7.10 1.52
C THR A 41 0.44 5.83 2.35
N ALA A 42 -0.41 5.87 3.39
CA ALA A 42 -0.73 4.69 4.20
C ALA A 42 -1.41 3.59 3.38
N ILE A 43 -2.42 3.95 2.58
CA ILE A 43 -3.10 3.00 1.69
C ILE A 43 -2.15 2.42 0.65
N MET A 44 -1.39 3.26 -0.06
CA MET A 44 -0.45 2.79 -1.09
C MET A 44 0.60 1.85 -0.51
N SER A 45 1.05 2.09 0.73
CA SER A 45 1.96 1.19 1.43
C SER A 45 1.34 -0.17 1.73
N ILE A 46 0.08 -0.21 2.19
CA ILE A 46 -0.66 -1.48 2.41
C ILE A 46 -0.78 -2.26 1.11
N PHE A 47 -1.19 -1.60 0.01
CA PHE A 47 -1.30 -2.22 -1.30
C PHE A 47 0.05 -2.72 -1.84
N ALA A 48 1.11 -1.94 -1.69
CA ALA A 48 2.45 -2.33 -2.12
C ALA A 48 2.97 -3.56 -1.35
N PHE A 49 2.70 -3.63 -0.05
CA PHE A 49 3.04 -4.79 0.78
C PHE A 49 2.30 -6.05 0.32
N VAL A 50 0.97 -5.95 0.14
CA VAL A 50 0.14 -7.06 -0.34
C VAL A 50 0.58 -7.52 -1.73
N ASN A 51 0.88 -6.59 -2.65
CA ASN A 51 1.39 -6.94 -3.98
C ASN A 51 2.72 -7.70 -3.92
N GLY A 52 3.60 -7.36 -2.99
CA GLY A 52 4.84 -8.13 -2.80
C GLY A 52 4.60 -9.52 -2.25
N LEU A 53 3.68 -9.68 -1.31
CA LEU A 53 3.29 -11.00 -0.80
C LEU A 53 2.64 -11.86 -1.88
N LEU A 54 1.79 -11.27 -2.72
CA LEU A 54 1.14 -11.97 -3.84
C LEU A 54 2.13 -12.37 -4.94
N LYS A 55 3.19 -11.58 -5.15
CA LYS A 55 4.29 -11.95 -6.06
C LYS A 55 5.12 -13.10 -5.51
N ASP A 56 5.41 -13.09 -4.20
CA ASP A 56 6.17 -14.16 -3.55
C ASP A 56 5.34 -15.47 -3.43
N LEU A 57 4.00 -15.40 -3.57
CA LEU A 57 3.10 -16.55 -3.41
C LEU A 57 3.25 -17.66 -4.48
N PRO A 58 3.27 -17.39 -5.80
CA PRO A 58 3.60 -18.40 -6.81
C PRO A 58 5.03 -18.91 -6.68
N ASP A 59 5.96 -18.05 -6.23
CA ASP A 59 7.40 -18.36 -6.17
C ASP A 59 7.77 -19.27 -4.98
N VAL A 60 6.86 -19.51 -4.03
CA VAL A 60 7.09 -20.36 -2.84
C VAL A 60 7.69 -21.73 -3.15
N GLU A 61 7.23 -22.38 -4.22
CA GLU A 61 7.70 -23.74 -4.57
C GLU A 61 9.15 -23.71 -5.08
N GLY A 62 9.51 -22.68 -5.86
CA GLY A 62 10.88 -22.43 -6.29
C GLY A 62 11.76 -22.05 -5.11
N ASP A 63 11.35 -21.07 -4.31
CA ASP A 63 12.10 -20.59 -3.14
C ASP A 63 12.40 -21.73 -2.15
N LYS A 64 11.43 -22.63 -1.92
CA LYS A 64 11.61 -23.81 -1.06
C LYS A 64 12.63 -24.79 -1.64
N ALA A 65 12.64 -25.00 -2.95
CA ALA A 65 13.60 -25.88 -3.61
C ALA A 65 15.03 -25.32 -3.58
N PHE A 66 15.19 -24.00 -3.63
CA PHE A 66 16.48 -23.30 -3.51
C PHE A 66 16.90 -23.00 -2.06
N GLY A 67 16.10 -23.38 -1.06
CA GLY A 67 16.39 -23.17 0.35
C GLY A 67 16.27 -21.72 0.83
N MET A 68 15.57 -20.87 0.07
CA MET A 68 15.36 -19.47 0.43
C MET A 68 14.22 -19.31 1.45
N GLN A 69 14.48 -18.53 2.49
CA GLN A 69 13.51 -18.24 3.55
C GLN A 69 12.72 -16.97 3.23
N THR A 70 11.69 -17.07 2.38
CA THR A 70 10.72 -15.99 2.19
C THR A 70 9.57 -16.10 3.19
N LEU A 71 8.89 -14.98 3.46
CA LEU A 71 7.74 -14.93 4.37
C LEU A 71 6.67 -15.96 3.97
N CYS A 72 6.51 -16.19 2.66
CA CYS A 72 5.58 -17.17 2.11
C CYS A 72 6.04 -18.63 2.28
N VAL A 73 7.35 -18.89 2.29
CA VAL A 73 7.92 -20.22 2.62
C VAL A 73 7.81 -20.53 4.12
N LEU A 74 8.01 -19.51 4.98
CA LEU A 74 7.94 -19.64 6.44
C LEU A 74 6.52 -19.79 6.99
N LEU A 75 5.57 -18.97 6.51
CA LEU A 75 4.17 -19.03 6.96
C LEU A 75 3.31 -20.03 6.18
N GLY A 76 3.74 -20.41 4.98
CA GLY A 76 2.97 -21.25 4.07
C GLY A 76 1.86 -20.49 3.33
N LYS A 77 1.51 -20.96 2.12
CA LYS A 77 0.49 -20.34 1.24
C LYS A 77 -0.87 -20.17 1.96
N GLU A 78 -1.25 -21.14 2.78
CA GLU A 78 -2.54 -21.16 3.50
C GLU A 78 -2.72 -20.03 4.51
N LYS A 79 -1.63 -19.48 5.07
CA LYS A 79 -1.69 -18.38 6.04
C LYS A 79 -1.46 -17.01 5.40
N VAL A 80 -0.69 -16.96 4.31
CA VAL A 80 -0.39 -15.69 3.61
C VAL A 80 -1.59 -15.16 2.83
N LEU A 81 -2.36 -16.04 2.16
CA LEU A 81 -3.56 -15.64 1.44
C LEU A 81 -4.61 -14.94 2.33
N PRO A 82 -5.06 -15.53 3.46
CA PRO A 82 -6.01 -14.85 4.34
C PRO A 82 -5.41 -13.60 4.98
N LEU A 83 -4.10 -13.54 5.21
CA LEU A 83 -3.42 -12.32 5.68
C LEU A 83 -3.52 -11.19 4.63
N CYS A 84 -3.25 -11.49 3.35
CA CYS A 84 -3.40 -10.52 2.26
C CYS A 84 -4.83 -10.01 2.13
N VAL A 85 -5.82 -10.90 2.21
CA VAL A 85 -7.25 -10.55 2.14
C VAL A 85 -7.64 -9.66 3.33
N ASN A 86 -7.22 -9.99 4.55
CA ASN A 86 -7.51 -9.17 5.72
C ASN A 86 -6.86 -7.78 5.64
N LEU A 87 -5.61 -7.69 5.18
CA LEU A 87 -4.93 -6.40 4.98
C LEU A 87 -5.64 -5.54 3.92
N MET A 88 -6.06 -6.14 2.81
CA MET A 88 -6.89 -5.47 1.80
C MET A 88 -8.21 -4.99 2.40
N LEU A 89 -8.90 -5.84 3.17
CA LEU A 89 -10.18 -5.52 3.79
C LEU A 89 -10.05 -4.32 4.74
N ILE A 90 -9.01 -4.30 5.57
CA ILE A 90 -8.70 -3.17 6.46
C ILE A 90 -8.39 -1.91 5.65
N GLY A 91 -7.61 -2.03 4.57
CA GLY A 91 -7.29 -0.92 3.68
C GLY A 91 -8.52 -0.28 3.05
N TYR A 92 -9.41 -1.09 2.46
CA TYR A 92 -10.67 -0.62 1.90
C TYR A 92 -11.64 -0.08 2.95
N GLY A 93 -11.76 -0.76 4.10
CA GLY A 93 -12.58 -0.29 5.22
C GLY A 93 -12.12 1.09 5.71
N GLY A 94 -10.81 1.27 5.90
CA GLY A 94 -10.22 2.57 6.22
C GLY A 94 -10.48 3.62 5.14
N ALA A 95 -10.48 3.22 3.86
CA ALA A 95 -10.77 4.12 2.76
C ALA A 95 -12.22 4.62 2.75
N ILE A 96 -13.17 3.72 3.00
CA ILE A 96 -14.59 4.05 3.11
C ILE A 96 -14.82 5.03 4.27
N ILE A 97 -14.22 4.78 5.44
CA ILE A 97 -14.35 5.65 6.62
C ILE A 97 -13.74 7.04 6.36
N ALA A 98 -12.56 7.09 5.74
CA ALA A 98 -11.93 8.35 5.38
C ALA A 98 -12.74 9.13 4.34
N GLY A 99 -13.33 8.43 3.37
CA GLY A 99 -14.21 8.99 2.35
C GLY A 99 -15.53 9.51 2.93
N SER A 100 -16.18 8.77 3.83
CA SER A 100 -17.42 9.21 4.47
C SER A 100 -17.22 10.41 5.42
N SER A 101 -16.06 10.49 6.06
CA SER A 101 -15.69 11.61 6.94
C SER A 101 -15.23 12.87 6.19
N SER A 102 -15.17 12.82 4.85
CA SER A 102 -14.71 13.92 4.00
C SER A 102 -15.84 14.91 3.71
N SER A 103 -15.58 16.20 3.92
CA SER A 103 -16.51 17.31 3.63
C SER A 103 -16.63 17.66 2.13
N SER A 104 -16.35 16.69 1.25
CA SER A 104 -16.39 16.90 -0.19
C SER A 104 -17.83 16.84 -0.70
N ILE A 105 -18.21 17.76 -1.60
CA ILE A 105 -19.58 17.80 -2.17
C ILE A 105 -19.91 16.49 -2.91
N ILE A 106 -18.90 15.82 -3.47
CA ILE A 106 -19.02 14.58 -4.23
C ILE A 106 -19.40 13.38 -3.33
N SER A 107 -18.92 13.30 -2.08
CA SER A 107 -19.31 12.21 -1.18
C SER A 107 -20.77 12.30 -0.74
N LYS A 108 -21.38 13.50 -0.79
CA LYS A 108 -22.82 13.71 -0.55
C LYS A 108 -23.72 13.42 -1.75
N LEU A 109 -23.16 13.32 -2.97
CA LEU A 109 -23.96 13.11 -4.19
C LEU A 109 -24.23 11.62 -4.47
N VAL A 110 -23.46 10.72 -3.86
CA VAL A 110 -23.47 9.28 -4.14
C VAL A 110 -24.07 8.46 -2.98
N THR A 111 -24.36 9.09 -1.84
CA THR A 111 -25.13 8.51 -0.72
C THR A 111 -26.58 8.98 -0.81
#